data_AF-A0A7Y2BQA0-F1
#
_entry.id   AF-A0A7Y2BQA0-F1
#
_cell.length_a   1.000
_cell.length_b   1.000
_cell.length_c   1.000
_cell.angle_alpha   90.00
_cell.angle_beta   90.00
_cell.angle_gamma   90.00
#
_symmetry.space_group_name_H-M   'P 1'
#
loop_
_entity.id
_entity.type
_entity.pdbx_description
1 polymer ?
#
loop_
_entity_poly.entity_id
_entity_poly.type
_entity_poly.pdbx_seq_one_letter_code
_entity_poly.pdbx_strand_id
1 'polypeptide(L)'
;MPGAIEFFFDFSSPYGFVASTLIDQIAERHGREIEWRPFLIGAVYKEHGGVPLEHPLKREYAIKDFLRTGRFNGLTDMQLPANFPASPVPPSRVFYWIEGQDKAKAAEFAKAAYRKYWIDGRDTADPLVAVGVAQGLGYAPEDVMAGAQDDAVKGRLRQETGDAMARGVFGSPYIIVDEEPFWGGDRLAHLDRWLETGGF
;
A
#
# COMPACT_ATOMS: atom_id res chain seq x y z
N MET A 1 -3.24 -23.11 10.95
CA MET A 1 -4.05 -21.92 10.63
C MET A 1 -3.86 -21.66 9.14
N PRO A 2 -4.90 -21.29 8.38
CA PRO A 2 -4.73 -20.91 6.98
C PRO A 2 -3.74 -19.74 6.89
N GLY A 3 -2.94 -19.65 5.83
CA GLY A 3 -1.90 -18.62 5.69
C GLY A 3 -2.50 -17.21 5.73
N ALA A 4 -1.73 -16.18 6.08
CA ALA A 4 -2.22 -14.81 5.92
C ALA A 4 -2.33 -14.42 4.44
N ILE A 5 -3.19 -13.46 4.12
CA ILE A 5 -3.17 -12.75 2.84
C ILE A 5 -2.08 -11.68 2.95
N GLU A 6 -1.01 -11.81 2.17
CA GLU A 6 0.05 -10.82 2.13
C GLU A 6 -0.31 -9.75 1.11
N PHE A 7 -0.55 -8.53 1.59
CA PHE A 7 -0.95 -7.38 0.78
C PHE A 7 0.24 -6.43 0.61
N PHE A 8 0.93 -6.55 -0.53
CA PHE A 8 2.02 -5.66 -0.89
C PHE A 8 1.50 -4.42 -1.61
N PHE A 9 1.94 -3.24 -1.18
CA PHE A 9 1.47 -2.00 -1.75
C PHE A 9 2.50 -0.87 -1.66
N ASP A 10 2.27 0.17 -2.44
CA ASP A 10 3.00 1.44 -2.37
C ASP A 10 1.98 2.57 -2.10
N PHE A 11 2.29 3.47 -1.15
CA PHE A 11 1.40 4.57 -0.79
C PHE A 11 1.08 5.50 -1.97
N SER A 12 1.97 5.59 -2.97
CA SER A 12 1.74 6.34 -4.20
C SER A 12 0.96 5.55 -5.25
N SER A 13 0.51 4.32 -4.98
CA SER A 13 -0.27 3.53 -5.94
C SER A 13 -1.77 3.82 -5.82
N PRO A 14 -2.43 4.28 -6.90
CA PRO A 14 -3.87 4.53 -6.88
C PRO A 14 -4.68 3.24 -6.81
N TYR A 15 -4.26 2.18 -7.52
CA TYR A 15 -4.92 0.88 -7.42
C TYR A 15 -4.64 0.20 -6.08
N GLY A 16 -3.47 0.48 -5.47
CA GLY A 16 -3.15 0.04 -4.11
C GLY A 16 -4.12 0.65 -3.10
N PHE A 17 -4.42 1.95 -3.23
CA PHE A 17 -5.44 2.60 -2.42
C PHE A 17 -6.82 1.97 -2.59
N VAL A 18 -7.30 1.76 -3.82
CA VAL A 18 -8.61 1.10 -4.04
C VAL A 18 -8.64 -0.29 -3.41
N ALA A 19 -7.59 -1.09 -3.60
CA ALA A 19 -7.54 -2.43 -3.01
C ALA A 19 -7.50 -2.37 -1.47
N SER A 20 -6.83 -1.37 -0.89
CA SER A 20 -6.76 -1.19 0.57
C SER A 20 -8.13 -1.00 1.22
N THR A 21 -9.14 -0.50 0.48
CA THR A 21 -10.51 -0.33 0.99
C THR A 21 -11.40 -1.57 0.85
N LEU A 22 -10.93 -2.59 0.14
CA LEU A 22 -11.70 -3.79 -0.21
C LEU A 22 -11.12 -5.06 0.44
N ILE A 23 -9.82 -5.09 0.68
CA ILE A 23 -9.08 -6.30 1.08
C ILE A 23 -9.53 -6.86 2.43
N ASP A 24 -9.85 -6.01 3.41
CA ASP A 24 -10.31 -6.46 4.73
C ASP A 24 -11.59 -7.30 4.65
N GLN A 25 -12.56 -6.88 3.81
CA GLN A 25 -13.82 -7.59 3.66
C GLN A 25 -13.63 -8.95 3.01
N ILE A 26 -12.68 -9.07 2.08
CA ILE A 26 -12.32 -10.36 1.47
C ILE A 26 -11.72 -11.27 2.55
N ALA A 27 -10.76 -10.76 3.33
CA ALA A 27 -10.13 -11.54 4.38
C ALA A 27 -11.13 -12.00 5.45
N GLU A 28 -12.04 -11.13 5.88
CA GLU A 28 -13.09 -11.43 6.85
C GLU A 28 -14.02 -12.55 6.37
N ARG A 29 -14.49 -12.49 5.10
CA ARG A 29 -15.35 -13.53 4.52
C ARG A 29 -14.74 -14.92 4.56
N HIS A 30 -13.41 -15.00 4.45
CA HIS A 30 -12.66 -16.26 4.36
C HIS A 30 -11.93 -16.63 5.66
N GLY A 31 -12.14 -15.88 6.75
CA GLY A 31 -11.47 -16.12 8.02
C GLY A 31 -9.94 -16.03 7.93
N ARG A 32 -9.42 -15.13 7.09
CA ARG A 32 -7.99 -14.91 6.87
C ARG A 32 -7.53 -13.65 7.61
N GLU A 33 -6.29 -13.65 8.06
CA GLU A 33 -5.60 -12.42 8.48
C GLU A 33 -4.97 -11.73 7.27
N ILE A 34 -4.65 -10.43 7.40
CA ILE A 34 -3.92 -9.67 6.37
C ILE A 34 -2.59 -9.20 6.93
N GLU A 35 -1.52 -9.46 6.20
CA GLU A 35 -0.22 -8.83 6.41
C GLU A 35 -0.05 -7.66 5.45
N TRP A 36 -0.11 -6.44 5.99
CA TRP A 36 0.10 -5.21 5.23
C TRP A 36 1.61 -5.01 5.02
N ARG A 37 2.07 -4.96 3.77
CA ARG A 37 3.50 -4.91 3.42
C ARG A 37 3.81 -3.75 2.48
N PRO A 38 3.94 -2.50 2.99
CA PRO A 38 4.33 -1.38 2.15
C PRO A 38 5.76 -1.55 1.66
N PHE A 39 5.96 -1.49 0.35
CA PHE A 39 7.27 -1.56 -0.28
C PHE A 39 7.47 -0.37 -1.24
N LEU A 40 8.70 -0.19 -1.73
CA LEU A 40 9.03 0.90 -2.64
C LEU A 40 9.01 0.42 -4.09
N ILE A 41 7.92 0.68 -4.82
CA ILE A 41 7.80 0.26 -6.23
C ILE A 41 8.85 0.94 -7.12
N GLY A 42 9.29 2.15 -6.74
CA GLY A 42 10.38 2.85 -7.41
C GLY A 42 11.72 2.10 -7.38
N ALA A 43 11.96 1.25 -6.36
CA ALA A 43 13.13 0.38 -6.32
C ALA A 43 13.05 -0.72 -7.39
N VAL A 44 11.88 -1.34 -7.54
CA VAL A 44 11.60 -2.32 -8.61
C VAL A 44 11.87 -1.72 -9.99
N TYR A 45 11.33 -0.52 -10.25
CA TYR A 45 11.53 0.15 -11.54
C TYR A 45 12.98 0.52 -11.80
N LYS A 46 13.74 0.87 -10.75
CA LYS A 46 15.16 1.16 -10.89
C LYS A 46 15.97 -0.08 -11.30
N GLU A 47 15.57 -1.26 -10.80
CA GLU A 47 16.27 -2.51 -11.05
C GLU A 47 15.86 -3.17 -12.38
N HIS A 48 14.57 -3.13 -12.73
CA HIS A 48 14.01 -3.86 -13.87
C HIS A 48 13.46 -2.97 -15.00
N GLY A 49 13.45 -1.65 -14.82
CA GLY A 49 12.85 -0.69 -15.76
C GLY A 49 11.32 -0.67 -15.71
N GLY A 50 10.71 -0.06 -16.73
CA GLY A 50 9.26 -0.20 -16.97
C GLY A 50 8.34 0.73 -16.18
N VAL A 51 8.80 1.94 -15.82
CA VAL A 51 7.96 2.97 -15.15
C VAL A 51 6.68 3.21 -15.99
N PRO A 52 5.49 2.78 -15.53
CA PRO A 52 4.33 2.65 -16.41
C PRO A 52 3.80 3.98 -16.97
N LEU A 53 4.06 5.08 -16.26
CA LEU A 53 3.48 6.40 -16.52
C LEU A 53 4.41 7.38 -17.23
N GLU A 54 5.59 6.93 -17.68
CA GLU A 54 6.49 7.77 -18.48
C GLU A 54 5.92 8.08 -19.88
N HIS A 55 5.14 7.15 -20.45
CA HIS A 55 4.54 7.35 -21.76
C HIS A 55 3.25 8.19 -21.66
N PRO A 56 3.13 9.35 -22.34
CA PRO A 56 1.98 10.24 -22.21
C PRO A 56 0.62 9.56 -22.46
N LEU A 57 0.51 8.75 -23.51
CA LEU A 57 -0.71 7.98 -23.82
C LEU A 57 -1.15 7.06 -22.66
N LYS A 58 -0.20 6.38 -22.00
CA LYS A 58 -0.49 5.52 -20.85
C LYS A 58 -0.87 6.35 -19.63
N ARG A 59 -0.18 7.48 -19.41
CA ARG A 59 -0.43 8.39 -18.30
C ARG A 59 -1.85 8.96 -18.34
N GLU A 60 -2.28 9.47 -19.49
CA GLU A 60 -3.63 10.03 -19.66
C GLU A 60 -4.73 8.99 -19.44
N TYR A 61 -4.55 7.79 -19.99
CA TYR A 61 -5.47 6.68 -19.75
C TYR A 61 -5.51 6.31 -18.27
N ALA A 62 -4.34 6.07 -17.66
CA ALA A 62 -4.26 5.61 -16.27
C ALA A 62 -4.93 6.58 -15.31
N ILE A 63 -4.75 7.89 -15.49
CA ILE A 63 -5.42 8.91 -14.66
C ILE A 63 -6.93 8.82 -14.76
N LYS A 64 -7.47 8.69 -15.98
CA LYS A 64 -8.92 8.50 -16.17
C LYS A 64 -9.39 7.19 -15.56
N ASP A 65 -8.60 6.13 -15.71
CA ASP A 65 -8.94 4.80 -15.27
C ASP A 65 -8.96 4.69 -13.74
N PHE A 66 -7.89 5.04 -13.04
CA PHE A 66 -7.88 4.88 -11.59
C PHE A 66 -8.92 5.76 -10.89
N LEU A 67 -9.24 6.96 -11.40
CA LEU A 67 -10.32 7.78 -10.85
C LEU A 67 -11.70 7.17 -11.13
N ARG A 68 -11.89 6.57 -12.32
CA ARG A 68 -13.11 5.83 -12.65
C ARG A 68 -13.25 4.60 -11.76
N THR A 69 -12.16 3.88 -11.52
CA THR A 69 -12.10 2.72 -10.64
C THR A 69 -12.38 3.10 -9.18
N GLY A 70 -11.86 4.23 -8.70
CA GLY A 70 -12.22 4.80 -7.40
C GLY A 70 -13.73 5.04 -7.28
N ARG A 71 -14.32 5.78 -8.24
CA ARG A 71 -15.77 6.04 -8.27
C ARG A 71 -16.60 4.76 -8.34
N PHE A 72 -16.18 3.78 -9.14
CA PHE A 72 -16.85 2.48 -9.25
C PHE A 72 -16.93 1.75 -7.89
N ASN A 73 -15.91 1.90 -7.06
CA ASN A 73 -15.84 1.31 -5.71
C ASN A 73 -16.33 2.27 -4.60
N GLY A 74 -17.08 3.32 -4.95
CA GLY A 74 -17.67 4.26 -3.99
C GLY A 74 -16.71 5.31 -3.42
N LEU A 75 -15.48 5.40 -3.89
CA LEU A 75 -14.49 6.42 -3.51
C LEU A 75 -14.68 7.69 -4.37
N THR A 76 -15.83 8.34 -4.25
CA THR A 76 -16.18 9.51 -5.07
C THR A 76 -15.28 10.72 -4.86
N ASP A 77 -14.69 10.82 -3.67
CA ASP A 77 -13.79 11.92 -3.29
C ASP A 77 -12.32 11.62 -3.62
N MET A 78 -12.03 10.47 -4.26
CA MET A 78 -10.68 10.17 -4.74
C MET A 78 -10.26 11.18 -5.81
N GLN A 79 -9.10 11.79 -5.59
CA GLN A 79 -8.53 12.81 -6.47
C GLN A 79 -7.06 12.54 -6.76
N LEU A 80 -6.55 13.15 -7.83
CA LEU A 80 -5.13 13.09 -8.18
C LEU A 80 -4.34 14.13 -7.36
N PRO A 81 -3.42 13.73 -6.47
CA PRO A 81 -2.62 14.67 -5.70
C PRO A 81 -1.71 15.50 -6.61
N ALA A 82 -1.47 16.77 -6.27
CA ALA A 82 -0.69 17.69 -7.09
C ALA A 82 0.76 17.23 -7.30
N ASN A 83 1.33 16.49 -6.34
CA ASN A 83 2.69 15.97 -6.36
C ASN A 83 2.76 14.50 -6.82
N PHE A 84 1.73 13.97 -7.50
CA PHE A 84 1.71 12.58 -7.92
C PHE A 84 2.72 12.23 -9.03
N PRO A 85 3.48 11.11 -8.88
CA PRO A 85 3.57 10.25 -7.70
C PRO A 85 4.49 10.84 -6.61
N ALA A 86 4.01 10.87 -5.37
CA ALA A 86 4.79 11.30 -4.21
C ALA A 86 5.74 10.20 -3.72
N SER A 87 6.80 10.57 -3.00
CA SER A 87 7.65 9.58 -2.34
C SER A 87 6.87 8.82 -1.25
N PRO A 88 6.80 7.48 -1.30
CA PRO A 88 6.14 6.68 -0.27
C PRO A 88 7.05 6.39 0.93
N VAL A 89 8.29 6.89 0.93
CA VAL A 89 9.27 6.57 1.97
C VAL A 89 8.83 7.02 3.36
N PRO A 90 8.39 8.28 3.59
CA PRO A 90 7.97 8.69 4.93
C PRO A 90 6.82 7.86 5.52
N PRO A 91 5.68 7.65 4.82
CA PRO A 91 4.61 6.83 5.39
C PRO A 91 5.02 5.36 5.54
N SER A 92 5.86 4.81 4.66
CA SER A 92 6.33 3.41 4.82
C SER A 92 7.22 3.23 6.05
N ARG A 93 8.07 4.22 6.39
CA ARG A 93 8.88 4.16 7.62
C ARG A 93 8.03 4.28 8.87
N VAL A 94 7.08 5.21 8.90
CA VAL A 94 6.15 5.34 10.03
C VAL A 94 5.33 4.06 10.19
N PHE A 95 4.85 3.46 9.10
CA PHE A 95 4.18 2.16 9.14
C PHE A 95 5.04 1.10 9.84
N TYR A 96 6.28 0.89 9.40
CA TYR A 96 7.13 -0.16 9.96
C TYR A 96 7.58 0.11 11.40
N TRP A 97 7.66 1.38 11.80
CA TRP A 97 7.89 1.76 13.19
C TRP A 97 6.66 1.43 14.07
N ILE A 98 5.45 1.74 13.61
CA ILE A 98 4.20 1.38 14.30
C ILE A 98 4.04 -0.14 14.37
N GLU A 99 4.26 -0.85 13.27
CA GLU A 99 4.06 -2.30 13.17
C GLU A 99 5.00 -3.08 14.10
N GLY A 100 6.21 -2.56 14.35
CA GLY A 100 7.13 -3.13 15.35
C GLY A 100 6.60 -3.09 16.78
N GLN A 101 5.52 -2.34 17.03
CA GLN A 101 4.87 -2.17 18.32
C GLN A 101 3.46 -2.78 18.32
N ASP A 102 2.67 -2.54 17.27
CA ASP A 102 1.29 -3.00 17.12
C ASP A 102 0.92 -3.15 15.63
N LYS A 103 0.69 -4.40 15.19
CA LYS A 103 0.32 -4.73 13.81
C LYS A 103 -1.05 -4.18 13.41
N ALA A 104 -2.04 -4.20 14.31
CA ALA A 104 -3.38 -3.71 14.02
C ALA A 104 -3.36 -2.18 13.83
N LYS A 105 -2.62 -1.47 14.68
CA LYS A 105 -2.40 -0.03 14.53
C LYS A 105 -1.64 0.33 13.26
N ALA A 106 -0.73 -0.51 12.80
CA ALA A 106 -0.04 -0.29 11.52
C ALA A 106 -1.00 -0.37 10.33
N ALA A 107 -1.93 -1.33 10.34
CA ALA A 107 -2.97 -1.42 9.31
C ALA A 107 -3.92 -0.21 9.37
N GLU A 108 -4.33 0.25 10.56
CA GLU A 108 -5.10 1.50 10.73
C GLU A 108 -4.35 2.71 10.16
N PHE A 109 -3.04 2.81 10.45
CA PHE A 109 -2.17 3.85 9.93
C PHE A 109 -2.10 3.82 8.39
N ALA A 110 -1.88 2.65 7.79
CA ALA A 110 -1.79 2.52 6.34
C ALA A 110 -3.06 3.05 5.65
N LYS A 111 -4.24 2.64 6.14
CA LYS A 111 -5.53 3.10 5.62
C LYS A 111 -5.69 4.61 5.76
N ALA A 112 -5.33 5.18 6.91
CA ALA A 112 -5.43 6.61 7.17
C ALA A 112 -4.45 7.43 6.32
N ALA A 113 -3.19 6.99 6.19
CA ALA A 113 -2.17 7.64 5.38
C ALA A 113 -2.52 7.61 3.88
N TYR A 114 -3.08 6.51 3.40
CA TYR A 114 -3.63 6.43 2.05
C TYR A 114 -4.73 7.46 1.81
N ARG A 115 -5.67 7.61 2.74
CA ARG A 115 -6.73 8.63 2.64
C ARG A 115 -6.16 10.05 2.65
N LYS A 116 -5.13 10.33 3.45
CA LYS A 116 -4.45 11.65 3.40
C LYS A 116 -3.92 11.97 2.02
N TYR A 117 -3.38 10.98 1.32
CA TYR A 117 -2.88 11.17 -0.03
C TYR A 117 -4.02 11.28 -1.05
N TRP A 118 -4.84 10.24 -1.18
CA TRP A 118 -5.78 10.07 -2.29
C TRP A 118 -7.14 10.75 -2.12
N ILE A 119 -7.54 11.06 -0.89
CA ILE A 119 -8.80 11.76 -0.59
C ILE A 119 -8.49 13.22 -0.24
N ASP A 120 -7.58 13.46 0.70
CA ASP A 120 -7.32 14.82 1.20
C ASP A 120 -6.31 15.60 0.32
N GLY A 121 -5.64 14.94 -0.63
CA GLY A 121 -4.66 15.57 -1.54
C GLY A 121 -3.40 16.09 -0.84
N ARG A 122 -3.05 15.56 0.34
CA ARG A 122 -1.91 15.99 1.14
C ARG A 122 -0.60 15.43 0.60
N ASP A 123 0.49 16.17 0.72
CA ASP A 123 1.83 15.69 0.39
C ASP A 123 2.33 14.69 1.46
N THR A 124 2.22 13.40 1.19
CA THR A 124 2.75 12.35 2.08
C THR A 124 4.27 12.15 1.97
N ALA A 125 4.95 12.83 1.07
CA ALA A 125 6.42 12.90 1.06
C ALA A 125 6.94 13.87 2.14
N ASP A 126 6.09 14.73 2.70
CA ASP A 126 6.37 15.46 3.94
C ASP A 126 6.20 14.52 5.15
N PRO A 127 7.27 14.21 5.91
CA PRO A 127 7.16 13.35 7.10
C PRO A 127 6.14 13.84 8.12
N LEU A 128 5.88 15.14 8.20
CA LEU A 128 4.91 15.70 9.15
C LEU A 128 3.48 15.24 8.86
N VAL A 129 3.14 14.93 7.61
CA VAL A 129 1.82 14.37 7.27
C VAL A 129 1.68 12.96 7.83
N ALA A 130 2.71 12.11 7.69
CA ALA A 130 2.71 10.77 8.26
C ALA A 130 2.71 10.81 9.80
N VAL A 131 3.50 11.70 10.40
CA VAL A 131 3.52 11.91 11.86
C VAL A 131 2.15 12.35 12.38
N GLY A 132 1.47 13.27 11.69
CA GLY A 132 0.12 13.70 12.08
C GLY A 132 -0.92 12.59 12.00
N VAL A 133 -0.79 11.65 11.05
CA VAL A 133 -1.64 10.45 10.99
C VAL A 133 -1.38 9.55 12.20
N ALA A 134 -0.12 9.27 12.52
CA ALA A 134 0.25 8.46 13.67
C ALA A 134 -0.19 9.09 15.00
N GLN A 135 -0.12 10.42 15.11
CA GLN A 135 -0.63 11.15 16.27
C GLN A 135 -2.13 10.92 16.49
N GLY A 136 -2.91 10.91 15.41
CA GLY A 136 -4.34 10.59 15.46
C GLY A 136 -4.64 9.17 15.97
N LEU A 137 -3.65 8.28 15.96
CA LEU A 137 -3.75 6.91 16.48
C LEU A 137 -3.20 6.76 17.91
N GLY A 138 -2.74 7.86 18.53
CA GLY A 138 -2.27 7.90 19.91
C GLY A 138 -0.75 7.85 20.10
N TYR A 139 0.04 7.93 19.03
CA TYR A 139 1.51 7.97 19.13
C TYR A 139 2.03 9.40 19.34
N ALA A 140 3.06 9.57 20.18
CA ALA A 140 3.68 10.87 20.39
C ALA A 140 4.46 11.33 19.13
N PRO A 141 4.22 12.54 18.60
CA PRO A 141 4.86 13.01 17.36
C PRO A 141 6.39 12.93 17.36
N GLU A 142 7.02 13.24 18.50
CA GLU A 142 8.46 13.19 18.72
C GLU A 142 9.01 11.76 18.59
N ASP A 143 8.32 10.77 19.15
CA ASP A 143 8.70 9.36 19.09
C ASP A 143 8.55 8.83 17.66
N VAL A 144 7.47 9.18 16.98
CA VAL A 144 7.23 8.80 15.57
C VAL A 144 8.33 9.38 14.68
N MET A 145 8.67 10.66 14.87
CA MET A 145 9.69 11.34 14.08
C MET A 145 11.07 10.72 14.30
N ALA A 146 11.45 10.48 15.55
CA ALA A 146 12.71 9.83 15.89
C ALA A 146 12.76 8.39 15.34
N GLY A 147 11.70 7.61 15.58
CA GLY A 147 11.58 6.23 15.15
C GLY A 147 11.60 6.05 13.64
N ALA A 148 10.92 6.91 12.88
CA ALA A 148 10.97 6.89 11.42
C ALA A 148 12.35 7.26 10.86
N GLN A 149 13.21 7.91 11.65
CA GLN A 149 14.59 8.22 11.28
C GLN A 149 15.61 7.21 11.84
N ASP A 150 15.18 6.25 12.65
CA ASP A 150 16.03 5.21 13.19
C ASP A 150 16.60 4.32 12.07
N ASP A 151 17.87 3.94 12.19
CA ASP A 151 18.55 3.14 11.18
C ASP A 151 17.99 1.71 11.08
N ALA A 152 17.42 1.16 12.15
CA ALA A 152 16.72 -0.13 12.13
C ALA A 152 15.44 -0.05 11.29
N VAL A 153 14.64 1.02 11.43
CA VAL A 153 13.40 1.21 10.62
C VAL A 153 13.76 1.48 9.16
N LYS A 154 14.79 2.29 8.89
CA LYS A 154 15.31 2.49 7.54
C LYS A 154 15.82 1.18 6.92
N GLY A 155 16.55 0.40 7.71
CA GLY A 155 17.06 -0.93 7.33
C GLY A 155 15.93 -1.88 7.01
N ARG A 156 14.91 -1.94 7.86
CA ARG A 156 13.70 -2.75 7.69
C ARG A 156 12.98 -2.45 6.39
N LEU A 157 12.69 -1.18 6.09
CA LEU A 157 12.04 -0.82 4.82
C LEU A 157 12.84 -1.27 3.59
N ARG A 158 14.18 -1.17 3.64
CA ARG A 158 15.04 -1.67 2.55
C ARG A 158 14.96 -3.18 2.43
N GLN A 159 15.02 -3.89 3.56
CA GLN A 159 14.91 -5.35 3.60
C GLN A 159 13.55 -5.80 3.05
N GLU A 160 12.44 -5.27 3.56
CA GLU A 160 11.09 -5.64 3.13
C GLU A 160 10.87 -5.36 1.63
N THR A 161 11.45 -4.27 1.10
CA THR A 161 11.43 -4.00 -0.35
C THR A 161 12.26 -5.04 -1.12
N GLY A 162 13.43 -5.41 -0.62
CA GLY A 162 14.27 -6.47 -1.21
C GLY A 162 13.59 -7.85 -1.18
N ASP A 163 12.99 -8.20 -0.05
CA ASP A 163 12.28 -9.47 0.15
C ASP A 163 11.04 -9.56 -0.76
N ALA A 164 10.30 -8.45 -0.93
CA ALA A 164 9.21 -8.38 -1.90
C ALA A 164 9.71 -8.65 -3.33
N MET A 165 10.80 -7.99 -3.75
CA MET A 165 11.39 -8.20 -5.09
C MET A 165 11.90 -9.63 -5.28
N ALA A 166 12.56 -10.21 -4.28
CA ALA A 166 13.05 -11.59 -4.32
C ALA A 166 11.91 -12.61 -4.47
N ARG A 167 10.70 -12.25 -4.04
CA ARG A 167 9.47 -13.05 -4.21
C ARG A 167 8.70 -12.74 -5.50
N GLY A 168 9.26 -11.93 -6.39
CA GLY A 168 8.64 -11.57 -7.67
C GLY A 168 7.56 -10.49 -7.55
N VAL A 169 7.46 -9.76 -6.44
CA VAL A 169 6.56 -8.60 -6.33
C VAL A 169 7.12 -7.45 -7.16
N PHE A 170 6.40 -7.08 -8.21
CA PHE A 170 6.84 -6.05 -9.16
C PHE A 170 5.90 -4.84 -9.30
N GLY A 171 4.76 -4.86 -8.62
CA GLY A 171 3.69 -3.88 -8.81
C GLY A 171 2.87 -3.65 -7.57
N SER A 172 2.00 -2.64 -7.59
CA SER A 172 1.13 -2.32 -6.45
C SER A 172 -0.31 -2.10 -6.93
N PRO A 173 -1.32 -2.78 -6.35
CA PRO A 173 -1.17 -3.78 -5.29
C PRO A 173 -0.69 -5.12 -5.86
N TYR A 174 -0.02 -5.91 -5.04
CA TYR A 174 0.32 -7.29 -5.32
C TYR A 174 -0.05 -8.12 -4.10
N ILE A 175 -0.76 -9.21 -4.30
CA ILE A 175 -1.28 -10.04 -3.22
C ILE A 175 -0.68 -11.43 -3.37
N ILE A 176 -0.24 -12.02 -2.26
CA ILE A 176 0.18 -13.42 -2.23
C ILE A 176 -0.66 -14.11 -1.15
N VAL A 177 -1.24 -15.26 -1.49
CA VAL A 177 -1.95 -16.10 -0.53
C VAL A 177 -1.71 -17.56 -0.87
N ASP A 178 -1.31 -18.36 0.11
CA ASP A 178 -1.00 -19.79 -0.08
C ASP A 178 -0.03 -20.02 -1.26
N GLU A 179 1.01 -19.18 -1.35
CA GLU A 179 2.01 -19.11 -2.44
C GLU A 179 1.49 -18.64 -3.81
N GLU A 180 0.18 -18.41 -3.97
CA GLU A 180 -0.43 -17.97 -5.22
C GLU A 180 -0.43 -16.44 -5.36
N PRO A 181 0.13 -15.87 -6.44
CA PRO A 181 0.21 -14.43 -6.65
C PRO A 181 -0.97 -13.84 -7.44
N PHE A 182 -1.45 -12.65 -7.03
CA PHE A 182 -2.45 -11.84 -7.72
C PHE A 182 -1.98 -10.39 -7.84
N TRP A 183 -1.74 -9.92 -9.06
CA TRP A 183 -1.31 -8.54 -9.31
C TRP A 183 -2.44 -7.68 -9.87
N GLY A 184 -2.74 -6.56 -9.19
CA GLY A 184 -3.74 -5.58 -9.60
C GLY A 184 -5.01 -5.60 -8.74
N GLY A 185 -5.61 -4.41 -8.54
CA GLY A 185 -6.87 -4.29 -7.80
C GLY A 185 -8.06 -4.92 -8.54
N ASP A 186 -7.94 -5.11 -9.85
CA ASP A 186 -8.89 -5.84 -10.70
C ASP A 186 -8.84 -7.37 -10.51
N ARG A 187 -7.85 -7.89 -9.76
CA ARG A 187 -7.74 -9.32 -9.42
C ARG A 187 -8.38 -9.70 -8.09
N LEU A 188 -8.95 -8.76 -7.35
CA LEU A 188 -9.59 -9.04 -6.06
C LEU A 188 -10.75 -10.04 -6.19
N ALA A 189 -11.53 -10.01 -7.28
CA ALA A 189 -12.56 -11.02 -7.52
C ALA A 189 -11.99 -12.43 -7.78
N HIS A 190 -10.80 -12.51 -8.40
CA HIS A 190 -10.11 -13.78 -8.61
C HIS A 190 -9.57 -14.33 -7.30
N LEU A 191 -8.97 -13.46 -6.47
CA LEU A 191 -8.53 -13.79 -5.12
C LEU A 191 -9.68 -14.32 -4.26
N ASP A 192 -10.82 -13.62 -4.25
CA ASP A 192 -12.02 -14.01 -3.50
C ASP A 192 -12.51 -15.40 -3.92
N ARG A 193 -12.55 -15.67 -5.23
CA ARG A 193 -12.93 -16.97 -5.77
C ARG A 193 -11.92 -18.06 -5.45
N TRP A 194 -10.62 -17.75 -5.50
CA TRP A 194 -9.54 -18.67 -5.14
C TRP A 194 -9.68 -19.12 -3.69
N LEU A 195 -9.87 -18.17 -2.77
CA LEU A 195 -10.07 -18.43 -1.34
C LEU A 195 -11.31 -19.29 -1.07
N GLU A 196 -12.39 -19.06 -1.81
CA GLU A 196 -13.63 -19.84 -1.68
C GLU A 196 -13.47 -21.31 -2.12
N THR A 197 -12.64 -21.56 -3.14
CA THR A 197 -12.55 -22.85 -3.82
C THR A 197 -11.32 -23.68 -3.43
N GLY A 198 -10.32 -23.06 -2.82
CA GLY A 198 -9.01 -23.68 -2.60
C GLY A 198 -8.18 -23.79 -3.88
N GLY A 199 -8.45 -22.92 -4.86
CA GLY A 199 -7.82 -22.94 -6.18
C GLY A 199 -8.75 -23.38 -7.31
N PHE A 200 -8.35 -23.08 -8.55
CA PHE A 200 -9.08 -23.45 -9.77
C PHE A 200 -8.15 -23.66 -10.96
#